data_AF-A0A3C0GJS4-F1
#
_entry.id   AF-A0A3C0GJS4-F1
#
_cell.length_a   1.000
_cell.length_b   1.000
_cell.length_c   1.000
_cell.angle_alpha   90.00
_cell.angle_beta   90.00
_cell.angle_gamma   90.00
#
_symmetry.space_group_name_H-M   'P 1'
#
loop_
_entity.id
_entity.type
_entity.pdbx_description
1 polymer ?
#
loop_
_entity_poly.entity_id
_entity_poly.type
_entity_poly.pdbx_seq_one_letter_code
_entity_poly.pdbx_strand_id
1 'polypeptide(L)' 'SGAWYSLVHEDGTREKFQRAHWLKKLEDDKFQKRVLQIMDEDVIMKFSNKTGNASDFYDQEDSPTKD' A
#
# COMPACT_ATOMS: atom_id res chain seq x y z
N SER A 1 10.23 -0.97 -19.52
CA SER A 1 10.57 0.23 -18.72
C SER A 1 9.29 0.77 -18.12
N GLY A 2 9.19 0.87 -16.79
CA GLY A 2 7.96 1.28 -16.09
C GLY A 2 8.15 2.53 -15.24
N ALA A 3 7.06 2.99 -14.61
CA ALA A 3 7.10 4.11 -13.69
C ALA A 3 8.10 3.89 -12.54
N TRP A 4 8.72 4.99 -12.11
CA TRP A 4 9.62 5.05 -10.96
C TRP A 4 8.85 5.46 -9.71
N TYR A 5 9.05 4.72 -8.63
CA TYR A 5 8.49 4.96 -7.32
C TYR A 5 9.62 5.31 -6.34
N SER A 6 9.28 5.94 -5.22
CA SER A 6 10.23 6.26 -4.15
C SER A 6 9.67 5.82 -2.82
N LEU A 7 10.46 5.04 -2.07
CA LEU A 7 10.20 4.70 -0.68
C LEU A 7 11.01 5.65 0.20
N VAL A 8 10.37 6.25 1.21
CA VAL A 8 11.04 7.06 2.22
C VAL A 8 11.19 6.20 3.48
N HIS A 9 12.44 6.01 3.89
CA HIS A 9 12.80 5.30 5.12
C HIS A 9 12.62 6.22 6.34
N GLU A 10 12.58 5.64 7.55
CA GLU A 10 12.42 6.41 8.80
C GLU A 10 13.55 7.43 9.02
N ASP A 11 14.76 7.08 8.60
CA ASP A 11 15.96 7.94 8.64
C ASP A 11 15.90 9.10 7.62
N GLY A 12 14.82 9.23 6.86
CA GLY A 12 14.62 10.23 5.82
C GLY A 12 15.31 9.90 4.49
N THR A 13 16.07 8.81 4.42
CA THR A 13 16.68 8.35 3.16
C THR A 13 15.62 7.90 2.17
N ARG A 14 15.92 8.07 0.89
CA ARG A 14 14.98 7.76 -0.20
C ARG A 14 15.57 6.70 -1.10
N GLU A 15 14.75 5.70 -1.40
CA GLU A 15 15.12 4.63 -2.29
C GLU A 15 14.16 4.57 -3.47
N LYS A 16 14.71 4.63 -4.69
CA LYS A 16 13.93 4.55 -5.93
C LYS A 16 13.83 3.11 -6.40
N PHE A 17 12.66 2.71 -6.88
CA PHE A 17 12.45 1.40 -7.48
C PHE A 17 11.43 1.46 -8.61
N GLN A 18 11.45 0.47 -9.50
CA GLN A 18 10.41 0.27 -10.50
C GLN A 18 9.59 -0.96 -10.10
N ARG A 19 8.30 -0.97 -10.47
CA ARG A 19 7.37 -2.08 -10.18
C ARG A 19 7.94 -3.44 -10.61
N ALA A 20 8.61 -3.50 -11.76
CA ALA A 20 9.19 -4.73 -12.30
C ALA A 20 10.24 -5.37 -11.38
N HIS A 21 10.85 -4.59 -10.48
CA HIS A 21 11.88 -5.04 -9.54
C HIS A 21 11.36 -5.16 -8.10
N TRP A 22 10.04 -5.06 -7.90
CA TRP A 22 9.43 -5.11 -6.57
C TRP A 22 9.79 -6.37 -5.78
N LEU A 23 9.59 -7.55 -6.39
CA LEU A 23 9.91 -8.82 -5.72
C LEU A 23 11.39 -8.92 -5.36
N LYS A 24 12.26 -8.47 -6.26
CA LYS A 24 13.71 -8.45 -5.99
C LYS A 24 14.09 -7.46 -4.88
N LYS A 25 13.38 -6.34 -4.78
CA LYS A 25 13.57 -5.36 -3.71
C LYS A 25 13.06 -5.85 -2.36
N LEU A 26 12.02 -6.68 -2.32
CA LEU A 26 11.54 -7.30 -1.08
C LEU A 26 12.51 -8.34 -0.49
N GLU A 27 13.51 -8.79 -1.24
CA GLU A 27 14.61 -9.60 -0.71
C GLU A 27 15.63 -8.76 0.08
N ASP A 28 15.61 -7.43 -0.05
CA ASP A 28 16.45 -6.54 0.76
C ASP A 28 15.79 -6.27 2.12
N ASP A 29 16.47 -6.65 3.20
CA ASP A 29 15.96 -6.54 4.57
C ASP A 29 15.53 -5.12 4.95
N LYS A 30 16.26 -4.08 4.50
CA LYS A 30 15.93 -2.69 4.85
C LYS A 30 14.65 -2.28 4.14
N PHE A 31 14.55 -2.56 2.84
CA PHE A 31 13.36 -2.26 2.04
C PHE A 31 12.13 -3.01 2.55
N GLN A 32 12.25 -4.31 2.80
CA GLN A 32 11.14 -5.14 3.29
C GLN A 32 10.61 -4.65 4.64
N LYS A 33 11.49 -4.39 5.60
CA LYS A 33 11.10 -3.89 6.93
C LYS A 33 10.31 -2.59 6.84
N ARG A 34 10.76 -1.65 6.02
CA ARG A 34 10.04 -0.38 5.85
C ARG A 34 8.67 -0.56 5.20
N VAL A 35 8.54 -1.47 4.22
CA VAL A 35 7.25 -1.79 3.61
C VAL A 35 6.28 -2.38 4.64
N LEU A 36 6.73 -3.35 5.44
CA LEU A 36 5.90 -3.96 6.49
C LEU A 36 5.49 -2.94 7.55
N GLN A 37 6.41 -2.07 7.96
CA GLN A 37 6.09 -0.98 8.88
C GLN A 37 5.02 -0.03 8.32
N ILE A 38 5.11 0.36 7.04
CA ILE A 38 4.08 1.19 6.41
C ILE A 38 2.75 0.45 6.37
N MET A 39 2.75 -0.87 6.10
CA MET A 39 1.54 -1.68 6.14
C MET A 39 0.95 -1.72 7.55
N ASP A 40 1.76 -1.87 8.59
CA ASP A 40 1.31 -1.84 9.98
C ASP A 40 0.74 -0.46 10.33
N GLU A 41 1.43 0.62 9.98
CA GLU A 41 0.97 2.01 10.18
C GLU A 41 -0.35 2.30 9.43
N ASP A 42 -0.47 1.92 8.15
CA ASP A 42 -1.62 2.26 7.31
C ASP A 42 -2.80 1.29 7.48
N VAL A 43 -2.56 0.01 7.76
CA VAL A 43 -3.62 -1.02 7.85
C VAL A 43 -4.07 -1.20 9.29
N ILE A 44 -3.16 -1.29 10.27
CA ILE A 44 -3.55 -1.50 11.67
C ILE A 44 -4.14 -0.23 12.26
N MET A 45 -3.64 0.96 11.92
CA MET A 45 -4.22 2.21 12.45
C MET A 45 -5.61 2.50 11.89
N LYS A 46 -5.85 2.27 10.58
CA LYS A 46 -7.18 2.48 9.99
C LYS A 46 -8.20 1.45 10.49
N PHE A 47 -7.77 0.20 10.68
CA PHE A 47 -8.61 -0.87 11.22
C PHE A 47 -8.85 -0.74 12.74
N SER A 48 -7.84 -0.35 13.50
CA SER A 48 -7.90 -0.12 14.96
C SER A 48 -8.71 1.12 15.31
N ASN A 49 -8.56 2.23 14.55
CA ASN A 49 -9.30 3.46 14.80
C ASN A 49 -10.70 3.49 14.18
N LYS A 50 -11.12 2.42 13.45
CA LYS A 50 -12.38 2.41 12.67
C LYS A 50 -12.56 3.67 11.81
N THR A 51 -11.46 4.25 11.34
CA THR A 51 -11.50 5.43 10.48
C THR A 51 -11.47 4.96 9.03
N GLY A 52 -12.66 4.67 8.53
CA GLY A 52 -12.98 4.34 7.14
C GLY A 52 -14.49 4.30 7.02
N ASN A 53 -15.06 5.00 6.03
CA ASN A 53 -16.49 4.97 5.84
C ASN A 53 -16.83 3.71 5.07
N ALA A 54 -17.71 2.86 5.61
CA ALA A 54 -18.14 1.65 4.90
C ALA A 54 -18.73 1.98 3.52
N SER A 55 -19.35 3.15 3.37
CA SER A 55 -19.86 3.66 2.08
C SER A 55 -18.79 3.78 0.99
N ASP A 56 -17.52 4.04 1.34
CA ASP A 56 -16.41 4.11 0.37
C ASP A 56 -16.19 2.78 -0.38
N PHE A 57 -16.72 1.66 0.15
CA PHE A 57 -16.56 0.31 -0.39
C PHE A 57 -17.86 -0.29 -0.96
N TYR A 58 -19.02 0.32 -0.70
CA TYR A 58 -20.34 -0.19 -1.12
C TYR A 58 -21.00 0.62 -2.24
N ASP A 59 -20.40 1.70 -2.72
CA ASP A 59 -20.93 2.50 -3.83
C ASP A 59 -20.58 1.97 -5.23
N GLN A 60 -20.16 0.71 -5.35
CA GLN A 60 -20.30 -0.01 -6.62
C GLN A 60 -21.65 -0.73 -6.60
N GLU A 61 -22.65 -0.04 -7.16
CA GLU A 61 -23.94 -0.59 -7.54
C GLU A 61 -23.75 -1.90 -8.29
N ASP A 62 -23.82 -3.03 -7.57
CA ASP A 62 -24.42 -4.24 -8.11
C ASP A 62 -25.89 -3.91 -8.36
N SER A 63 -26.18 -3.27 -9.48
CA SER A 63 -27.53 -3.22 -10.04
C SER A 63 -27.75 -4.56 -10.75
N PRO A 64 -28.52 -5.52 -10.18
CA PRO A 64 -29.03 -6.60 -11.00
C PRO A 64 -30.05 -5.97 -11.96
N THR A 65 -29.67 -5.84 -13.23
CA THR A 65 -30.61 -5.54 -14.31
C THR A 65 -31.71 -6.59 -14.24
N LYS A 66 -32.92 -6.13 -13.89
CA LYS A 66 -34.10 -6.95 -13.73
C LYS A 66 -34.80 -6.98 -15.08
N ASP A 67 -34.57 -8.04 -15.85
CA ASP A 67 -35.41 -8.41 -17.01
C ASP A 67 -36.58 -9.30 -16.54
#